data_AF-G0EZ74-F1
#
_entry.id   AF-G0EZ74-F1
#
_cell.length_a   1.000
_cell.length_b   1.000
_cell.length_c   1.000
_cell.angle_alpha   90.00
_cell.angle_beta   90.00
_cell.angle_gamma   90.00
#
_symmetry.space_group_name_H-M   'P 1'
#
loop_
_entity.id
_entity.type
_entity.pdbx_description
1 polymer ?
#
loop_
_entity_poly.entity_id
_entity_poly.type
_entity_poly.pdbx_seq_one_letter_code
_entity_poly.pdbx_strand_id
1 'polypeptide(L)'
;MTSAARSRGIQVFYVPHHRARPDEHLGWQRASPYQLGASRAQVFAEGTWGGDWHPDFRPMAGDVIVHEHWGGSGFANTDLDFQLKQHDIRQVILMG
;
A
#
# COMPACT_ATOMS: atom_id res chain seq x y z
N MET A 1 -8.68 2.53 15.58
CA MET A 1 -7.95 1.26 15.78
C MET A 1 -6.44 1.45 15.73
N THR A 2 -5.88 2.14 14.72
CA THR A 2 -4.44 2.50 14.64
C THR A 2 -3.94 3.21 15.90
N SER A 3 -4.68 4.19 16.42
CA SER A 3 -4.38 4.84 17.72
C SER A 3 -4.27 3.83 18.88
N ALA A 4 -5.16 2.85 18.94
CA ALA A 4 -5.18 1.83 19.99
C ALA A 4 -4.08 0.76 19.82
N ALA A 5 -3.60 0.54 18.59
CA ALA A 5 -2.42 -0.27 18.32
C ALA A 5 -1.15 0.45 18.79
N ARG A 6 -1.00 1.72 18.41
CA ARG A 6 0.12 2.59 18.81
C ARG A 6 0.20 2.75 20.33
N SER A 7 -0.92 2.96 21.03
CA SER A 7 -0.93 3.07 22.49
C SER A 7 -0.51 1.79 23.23
N ARG A 8 -0.50 0.64 22.53
CA ARG A 8 -0.03 -0.65 23.03
C ARG A 8 1.35 -1.03 22.49
N GLY A 9 2.03 -0.13 21.78
CA GLY A 9 3.35 -0.39 21.19
C GLY A 9 3.32 -1.39 20.03
N ILE A 10 2.15 -1.63 19.42
CA ILE A 10 2.03 -2.50 18.25
C ILE A 10 2.49 -1.69 17.02
N GLN A 11 3.47 -2.23 16.29
CA GLN A 11 3.97 -1.63 15.06
C GLN A 11 2.87 -1.60 14.00
N VAL A 12 2.66 -0.42 13.40
CA VAL A 12 1.69 -0.23 12.32
C VAL A 12 2.44 -0.24 10.98
N PHE A 13 1.91 -1.03 10.04
CA PHE A 13 2.36 -1.11 8.67
C PHE A 13 1.23 -0.65 7.75
N TYR A 14 1.54 0.24 6.82
CA TYR A 14 0.65 0.64 5.74
C TYR A 14 1.04 -0.11 4.47
N VAL A 15 0.07 -0.74 3.81
CA VAL A 15 0.28 -1.52 2.60
C VAL A 15 -0.56 -0.92 1.48
N PRO A 16 -0.10 0.19 0.86
CA PRO A 16 -0.87 0.92 -0.13
C PRO A 16 -1.00 0.16 -1.45
N HIS A 17 -2.15 0.33 -2.11
CA HIS A 17 -2.27 0.05 -3.53
C HIS A 17 -1.36 0.99 -4.33
N HIS A 18 -0.93 0.51 -5.49
CA HIS A 18 -0.28 1.33 -6.52
C HIS A 18 -1.12 2.55 -6.87
N ARG A 19 -0.51 3.73 -6.79
CA ARG A 19 -1.12 5.01 -7.15
C ARG A 19 -0.85 5.29 -8.61
N ALA A 20 -1.92 5.29 -9.41
CA ALA A 20 -1.83 5.44 -10.86
C ALA A 20 -1.16 6.75 -11.25
N ARG A 21 -0.26 6.66 -12.23
CA ARG A 21 0.32 7.81 -12.96
C ARG A 21 -0.02 7.69 -14.44
N PRO A 22 -0.18 8.80 -15.17
CA PRO A 22 -0.35 8.76 -16.62
C PRO A 22 0.78 7.97 -17.29
N ASP A 23 0.44 7.19 -18.31
CA ASP A 23 1.40 6.52 -19.20
C ASP A 23 2.32 5.46 -18.55
N GLU A 24 2.05 5.03 -17.32
CA GLU A 24 2.92 4.11 -16.55
C GLU A 24 3.08 2.71 -17.15
N HIS A 25 2.14 2.29 -18.00
CA HIS A 25 2.17 1.01 -18.70
C HIS A 25 2.68 1.11 -20.15
N LEU A 26 3.12 2.29 -20.60
CA LEU A 26 3.75 2.40 -21.92
C LEU A 26 4.96 1.46 -22.00
N GLY A 27 4.97 0.60 -23.02
CA GLY A 27 6.02 -0.39 -23.25
C GLY A 27 5.89 -1.70 -22.45
N TRP A 28 4.85 -1.85 -21.61
CA TRP A 28 4.63 -3.10 -20.89
C TRP A 28 4.06 -4.18 -21.83
N GLN A 29 4.75 -5.30 -21.95
CA GLN A 29 4.32 -6.41 -22.83
C GLN A 29 3.34 -7.39 -22.15
N ARG A 30 3.25 -7.35 -20.82
CA ARG A 30 2.54 -8.35 -20.00
C ARG A 30 1.67 -7.73 -18.90
N ALA A 31 1.08 -6.57 -19.17
CA ALA A 31 0.11 -5.98 -18.27
C ALA A 31 -1.19 -6.80 -18.27
N SER A 32 -1.72 -7.11 -17.08
CA SER A 32 -3.01 -7.78 -16.96
C SER A 32 -4.17 -6.85 -17.35
N PRO A 33 -5.33 -7.38 -17.74
CA PRO A 33 -6.52 -6.56 -18.00
C PRO A 33 -6.93 -5.69 -16.80
N TYR A 34 -6.70 -6.16 -15.58
CA TYR A 34 -6.98 -5.40 -14.34
C TYR A 34 -6.04 -4.20 -14.19
N GLN A 35 -4.74 -4.37 -14.43
CA GLN A 35 -3.77 -3.27 -14.38
C GLN A 35 -4.11 -2.20 -15.43
N LEU A 36 -4.36 -2.62 -16.66
CA LEU A 36 -4.75 -1.70 -17.74
C LEU A 36 -6.07 -0.98 -17.45
N GLY A 37 -7.04 -1.69 -16.85
CA GLY A 37 -8.33 -1.11 -16.45
C GLY A 37 -8.18 -0.08 -15.33
N ALA A 38 -7.44 -0.43 -14.27
CA ALA A 38 -7.17 0.45 -13.14
C ALA A 38 -6.41 1.71 -13.57
N SER A 39 -5.41 1.56 -14.44
CA SER A 39 -4.65 2.69 -14.96
C SER A 39 -5.50 3.60 -15.87
N ARG A 40 -6.32 3.04 -16.78
CA ARG A 40 -7.27 3.86 -17.58
C ARG A 40 -8.28 4.62 -16.71
N ALA A 41 -8.74 4.00 -15.63
CA ALA A 41 -9.68 4.61 -14.70
C ALA A 41 -8.99 5.51 -13.66
N GLN A 42 -7.65 5.59 -13.67
CA GLN A 42 -6.86 6.37 -12.71
C GLN A 42 -7.23 6.04 -11.25
N VAL A 43 -7.37 4.74 -10.96
CA VAL A 43 -7.68 4.26 -9.60
C VAL A 43 -6.52 4.62 -8.67
N PHE A 44 -6.84 5.18 -7.50
CA PHE A 44 -5.87 5.69 -6.53
C PHE A 44 -4.86 6.71 -7.09
N ALA A 45 -5.23 7.47 -8.14
CA ALA A 45 -4.29 8.36 -8.82
C ALA A 45 -3.53 9.30 -7.89
N GLU A 46 -2.22 9.39 -8.11
CA GLU A 46 -1.31 10.18 -7.29
C GLU A 46 -1.72 11.66 -7.28
N GLY A 47 -1.74 12.26 -6.08
CA GLY A 47 -2.12 13.67 -5.91
C GLY A 47 -3.63 13.96 -6.01
N THR A 48 -4.47 12.94 -6.25
CA THR A 48 -5.93 13.10 -6.22
C THR A 48 -6.51 12.70 -4.86
N TRP A 49 -7.75 13.09 -4.60
CA TRP A 49 -8.48 12.65 -3.40
C TRP A 49 -8.53 11.12 -3.28
N GLY A 50 -8.70 10.41 -4.40
CA GLY A 50 -8.75 8.95 -4.42
C GLY A 50 -7.41 8.28 -4.11
N GLY A 51 -6.28 8.98 -4.27
CA GLY A 51 -4.93 8.48 -3.95
C GLY A 51 -4.34 9.03 -2.65
N ASP A 52 -5.09 9.83 -1.88
CA ASP A 52 -4.66 10.33 -0.57
C ASP A 52 -5.11 9.37 0.55
N TRP A 53 -4.43 9.47 1.69
CA TRP A 53 -4.82 8.75 2.90
C TRP A 53 -6.12 9.28 3.47
N HIS A 54 -7.03 8.39 3.84
CA HIS A 54 -8.21 8.77 4.61
C HIS A 54 -7.77 9.49 5.91
N PRO A 55 -8.44 10.60 6.33
CA PRO A 55 -8.02 11.41 7.47
C PRO A 55 -7.77 10.61 8.76
N ASP A 56 -8.64 9.64 9.06
CA ASP A 56 -8.52 8.78 10.26
C ASP A 56 -7.37 7.76 10.21
N PHE A 57 -6.78 7.59 9.03
CA PHE A 57 -5.74 6.60 8.75
C PHE A 57 -4.46 7.23 8.20
N ARG A 58 -4.23 8.53 8.40
CA ARG A 58 -2.95 9.14 7.99
C ARG A 58 -1.76 8.47 8.72
N PRO A 59 -0.68 8.11 7.99
CA PRO A 59 0.54 7.62 8.60
C PRO A 59 1.13 8.65 9.58
N MET A 60 1.73 8.15 10.66
CA MET A 60 2.42 8.91 11.68
C MET A 60 3.90 8.55 11.72
N ALA A 61 4.70 9.40 12.36
CA ALA A 61 6.11 9.09 12.61
C ALA A 61 6.26 7.75 13.36
N GLY A 62 7.12 6.88 12.84
CA GLY A 62 7.34 5.53 13.37
C GLY A 62 6.47 4.44 12.74
N ASP A 63 5.44 4.78 11.97
CA ASP A 63 4.75 3.79 11.14
C ASP A 63 5.64 3.38 9.95
N VAL A 64 5.47 2.16 9.46
CA VAL A 64 6.18 1.65 8.28
C VAL A 64 5.25 1.76 7.07
N ILE A 65 5.71 2.41 6.00
CA ILE A 65 5.00 2.45 4.73
C ILE A 65 5.69 1.48 3.77
N VAL A 66 4.97 0.43 3.41
CA VAL A 66 5.42 -0.58 2.44
C VAL A 66 5.31 -0.02 1.02
N HIS A 67 6.17 -0.50 0.12
CA HIS A 67 6.05 -0.20 -1.30
C HIS A 67 4.67 -0.58 -1.85
N GLU A 68 4.20 0.23 -2.78
CA GLU A 68 2.87 0.08 -3.34
C GLU A 68 2.70 -1.24 -4.10
N HIS A 69 1.58 -1.94 -3.87
CA HIS A 69 1.29 -3.20 -4.55
C HIS A 69 0.44 -3.00 -5.81
N TRP A 70 0.79 -3.71 -6.88
CA TRP A 70 0.18 -3.60 -8.20
C TRP A 70 -1.02 -4.54 -8.42
N GLY A 71 -1.36 -5.35 -7.42
CA GLY A 71 -2.41 -6.36 -7.47
C GLY A 71 -3.22 -6.42 -6.17
N GLY A 72 -3.68 -7.61 -5.80
CA GLY A 72 -4.42 -7.80 -4.53
C GLY A 72 -3.56 -8.24 -3.34
N SER A 73 -2.26 -8.43 -3.52
CA SER A 73 -1.36 -8.92 -2.47
C SER A 73 -0.40 -7.85 -2.03
N GLY A 74 -0.44 -7.53 -0.73
CA GLY A 74 0.53 -6.65 -0.08
C GLY A 74 1.95 -7.21 0.00
N PHE A 75 2.17 -8.48 -0.34
CA PHE A 75 3.48 -9.13 -0.37
C PHE A 75 4.11 -9.19 -1.76
N ALA A 76 3.28 -9.35 -2.80
CA ALA A 76 3.80 -9.59 -4.14
C ALA A 76 4.44 -8.31 -4.71
N ASN A 77 5.75 -8.37 -4.97
CA ASN A 77 6.54 -7.26 -5.51
C ASN A 77 6.58 -6.01 -4.62
N THR A 78 6.47 -6.20 -3.29
CA THR A 78 6.67 -5.14 -2.30
C THR A 78 7.83 -5.51 -1.37
N ASP A 79 8.13 -4.65 -0.40
CA ASP A 79 9.06 -4.94 0.70
C ASP A 79 8.38 -5.40 1.99
N LEU A 80 7.07 -5.75 1.98
CA LEU A 80 6.35 -6.11 3.22
C LEU A 80 7.04 -7.24 3.98
N ASP A 81 7.43 -8.32 3.29
CA ASP A 81 8.12 -9.46 3.92
C ASP A 81 9.45 -9.05 4.54
N PHE A 82 10.22 -8.20 3.84
CA PHE A 82 11.48 -7.69 4.34
C PHE A 82 11.28 -6.81 5.59
N GLN A 83 10.30 -5.90 5.56
CA GLN A 83 9.96 -5.03 6.67
C GLN A 83 9.47 -5.81 7.89
N LEU A 84 8.59 -6.80 7.71
CA LEU A 84 8.12 -7.65 8.80
C LEU A 84 9.28 -8.40 9.47
N LYS A 85 10.21 -8.94 8.68
CA LYS A 85 11.41 -9.62 9.18
C LYS A 85 12.37 -8.67 9.88
N GLN A 86 12.61 -7.49 9.32
CA GLN A 86 13.49 -6.47 9.91
C GLN A 86 12.98 -6.00 11.28
N HIS A 87 11.65 -6.02 11.48
CA HIS A 87 11.00 -5.65 12.74
C HIS A 87 10.64 -6.86 13.63
N ASP A 88 11.13 -8.07 13.32
CA ASP A 88 10.88 -9.33 14.05
C ASP A 88 9.37 -9.62 14.31
N ILE A 89 8.52 -9.29 13.33
CA ILE A 89 7.07 -9.48 13.42
C ILE A 89 6.71 -10.94 13.13
N ARG A 90 5.97 -11.56 14.05
CA ARG A 90 5.53 -12.97 13.94
C ARG A 90 4.01 -13.16 13.89
N GLN A 91 3.26 -12.12 14.24
CA GLN A 91 1.81 -12.12 14.26
C GLN A 91 1.30 -10.84 13.60
N VAL A 92 0.33 -10.99 12.72
CA VAL A 92 -0.22 -9.88 11.94
C VAL A 92 -1.71 -9.80 12.19
N ILE A 93 -2.20 -8.59 12.43
CA ILE A 93 -3.63 -8.25 12.44
C ILE A 93 -3.90 -7.50 11.14
N LEU A 94 -4.74 -8.07 10.28
CA LEU A 94 -5.09 -7.46 8.99
C LEU A 94 -6.30 -6.52 9.14
N MET A 95 -6.20 -5.35 8.52
CA MET A 95 -7.27 -4.35 8.38
C MET A 95 -7.15 -3.75 6.98
N GLY A 96 -8.27 -3.62 6.28
CA GLY A 96 -8.37 -3.02 4.96
C GLY A 96 -9.80 -3.06 4.45
#